data_AF-A0A6G0U710-F1
#
_entry.id   AF-A0A6G0U710-F1
#
_cell.length_a   1.000
_cell.length_b   1.000
_cell.length_c   1.000
_cell.angle_alpha   90.00
_cell.angle_beta   90.00
_cell.angle_gamma   90.00
#
_symmetry.space_group_name_H-M   'P 1'
#
loop_
_entity.id
_entity.type
_entity.pdbx_description
1 polymer ?
#
loop_
_entity_poly.entity_id
_entity_poly.type
_entity_poly.pdbx_seq_one_letter_code
_entity_poly.pdbx_strand_id
1 'polypeptide(L)'
;FKHIESFKSSGLREVLIEKLVKCNYTTPTPIQKYPVIINGRDMMTTAQTGYDLIFDRDYCEPRCVIMSPTRELAIQIHDVVFKWIHETCIGQSIIYGDSTTGHQRNTLANGIHILVVTPGRLNDFVSRGYISFKSLRFIVLNEADRMLAMDFKPDIEKILNHETMVDIHTRQTRWQMIFKRYLKLI
;
A
#
# COMPACT_ATOMS: atom_id res chain seq x y z
N PHE A 1 20.66 9.03 8.26
CA PHE A 1 20.35 8.15 7.11
C PHE A 1 20.98 8.74 5.87
N LYS A 2 21.65 7.92 5.02
CA LYS A 2 22.43 8.41 3.87
C LYS A 2 21.51 8.68 2.68
N HIS A 3 21.32 9.94 2.33
CA HIS A 3 20.48 10.39 1.21
C HIS A 3 20.89 9.68 -0.10
N ILE A 4 19.91 9.24 -0.90
CA ILE A 4 20.18 8.65 -2.22
C ILE A 4 20.11 9.75 -3.27
N GLU A 5 21.06 9.79 -4.20
CA GLU A 5 21.03 10.74 -5.33
C GLU A 5 20.46 10.11 -6.61
N SER A 6 20.34 8.78 -6.64
CA SER A 6 19.83 8.04 -7.80
C SER A 6 19.12 6.76 -7.37
N PHE A 7 18.16 6.29 -8.18
CA PHE A 7 17.52 5.00 -7.95
C PHE A 7 18.51 3.82 -8.01
N LYS A 8 19.67 3.96 -8.65
CA LYS A 8 20.73 2.92 -8.61
C LYS A 8 21.40 2.78 -7.25
N SER A 9 21.53 3.89 -6.51
CA SER A 9 22.09 3.89 -5.15
C SER A 9 21.05 3.60 -4.06
N SER A 10 19.83 3.25 -4.47
CA SER A 10 18.71 2.98 -3.57
C SER A 10 18.78 1.60 -2.90
N GLY A 11 19.38 0.60 -3.54
CA GLY A 11 19.25 -0.80 -3.09
C GLY A 11 17.97 -1.49 -3.56
N LEU A 12 17.19 -0.85 -4.44
CA LEU A 12 16.13 -1.50 -5.21
C LEU A 12 16.72 -2.56 -6.16
N ARG A 13 15.92 -3.58 -6.48
CA ARG A 13 16.27 -4.57 -7.50
C ARG A 13 16.45 -3.92 -8.86
N GLU A 14 17.40 -4.45 -9.63
CA GLU A 14 17.69 -4.03 -11.00
C GLU A 14 16.42 -3.98 -11.87
N VAL A 15 15.57 -5.01 -11.79
CA VAL A 15 14.28 -5.07 -12.51
C VAL A 15 13.36 -3.88 -12.21
N LEU A 16 13.36 -3.35 -10.98
CA LEU A 16 12.57 -2.17 -10.62
C LEU A 16 13.22 -0.90 -11.12
N ILE A 17 14.55 -0.82 -11.05
CA ILE A 17 15.32 0.32 -11.55
C ILE A 17 15.11 0.46 -13.07
N GLU A 18 15.17 -0.64 -13.82
CA GLU A 18 14.90 -0.67 -15.26
C GLU A 18 13.50 -0.13 -15.59
N LYS A 19 12.50 -0.50 -14.79
CA LYS A 19 11.12 -0.01 -14.98
C LYS A 19 10.96 1.46 -14.63
N LEU A 20 11.61 1.92 -13.55
CA LEU A 20 11.62 3.34 -13.22
C LEU A 20 12.20 4.15 -14.38
N VAL A 21 13.30 3.68 -14.97
CA VAL A 21 13.89 4.29 -16.18
C VAL A 21 12.92 4.26 -17.36
N LYS A 22 12.27 3.12 -17.66
CA LYS A 22 11.26 3.01 -18.73
C LYS A 22 10.06 3.95 -18.52
N CYS A 23 9.69 4.22 -17.27
CA CYS A 23 8.64 5.16 -16.90
C CYS A 23 9.13 6.61 -16.78
N ASN A 24 10.33 6.94 -17.28
CA ASN A 24 10.98 8.26 -17.21
C ASN A 24 11.27 8.77 -15.78
N TYR A 25 11.30 7.88 -14.79
CA TYR A 25 11.78 8.17 -13.44
C TYR A 25 13.29 7.89 -13.35
N THR A 26 14.10 8.88 -13.70
CA THR A 26 15.58 8.78 -13.67
C THR A 26 16.18 9.25 -12.34
N THR A 27 15.56 10.24 -11.71
CA THR A 27 16.01 10.84 -10.45
C THR A 27 14.91 10.78 -9.38
N PRO A 28 15.25 10.39 -8.13
CA PRO A 28 14.30 10.41 -7.03
C PRO A 28 13.90 11.84 -6.67
N THR A 29 12.61 12.05 -6.41
CA THR A 29 12.09 13.31 -5.89
C THR A 29 12.65 13.59 -4.49
N PRO A 30 12.63 14.84 -4.00
CA PRO A 30 13.20 15.19 -2.68
C PRO A 30 12.74 14.29 -1.53
N ILE A 31 11.48 13.85 -1.54
CA ILE A 31 10.97 12.92 -0.52
C ILE A 31 11.47 11.48 -0.72
N GLN A 32 11.62 11.01 -1.96
CA GLN A 32 12.14 9.68 -2.28
C GLN A 32 13.63 9.52 -1.97
N LYS A 33 14.36 10.63 -1.85
CA LYS A 33 15.79 10.61 -1.51
C LYS A 33 16.08 10.18 -0.07
N TYR A 34 15.06 10.14 0.79
CA TYR A 34 15.18 9.68 2.17
C TYR A 34 15.10 8.15 2.27
N PRO A 35 16.14 7.48 2.80
CA PRO A 35 16.17 6.02 2.89
C PRO A 35 15.17 5.43 3.88
N VAL A 36 14.43 6.24 4.63
CA VAL A 36 13.29 5.71 5.40
C VAL A 36 12.25 5.09 4.46
N ILE A 37 12.22 5.48 3.18
CA ILE A 37 11.38 4.88 2.13
C ILE A 37 12.06 3.65 1.50
N ILE A 38 13.40 3.59 1.50
CA ILE A 38 14.15 2.66 0.63
C ILE A 38 15.00 1.65 1.42
N ASN A 39 15.64 2.07 2.51
CA ASN A 39 16.49 1.26 3.41
C ASN A 39 15.74 0.53 4.53
N GLY A 40 14.41 0.62 4.62
CA GLY A 40 13.71 -0.44 5.33
C GLY A 40 13.81 -1.69 4.46
N ARG A 41 14.70 -2.59 4.86
CA ARG A 41 14.79 -3.95 4.36
C ARG A 41 13.34 -4.47 4.21
N ASP A 42 12.99 -4.97 3.03
CA ASP A 42 11.67 -5.46 2.59
C ASP A 42 10.93 -4.60 1.53
N MET A 43 11.55 -3.63 0.87
CA MET A 43 11.06 -3.18 -0.44
C MET A 43 11.63 -4.09 -1.54
N MET A 44 11.02 -5.27 -1.69
CA MET A 44 11.30 -6.28 -2.73
C MET A 44 12.70 -6.90 -2.68
N THR A 45 13.03 -7.63 -1.62
CA THR A 45 14.02 -8.72 -1.71
C THR A 45 13.32 -10.00 -2.17
N THR A 46 13.88 -10.58 -3.22
CA THR A 46 13.68 -11.92 -3.79
C THR A 46 12.25 -12.35 -4.07
N ALA A 47 11.82 -12.18 -5.33
CA ALA A 47 11.13 -13.26 -6.02
C ALA A 47 12.12 -14.44 -6.12
N GLN A 48 12.22 -15.16 -5.02
CA GLN A 48 12.82 -16.48 -4.95
C GLN A 48 11.99 -17.18 -3.88
N THR A 49 10.92 -17.82 -4.35
CA THR A 49 10.09 -18.83 -3.65
C THR A 49 9.68 -18.53 -2.21
N GLY A 50 8.37 -18.28 -1.98
CA GLY A 50 7.75 -18.56 -0.68
C GLY A 50 7.33 -17.37 0.19
N TYR A 51 6.64 -16.38 -0.38
CA TYR A 51 5.64 -15.69 0.42
C TYR A 51 4.28 -16.05 -0.16
N ASP A 52 3.70 -17.15 0.33
CA ASP A 52 2.41 -17.65 -0.12
C ASP A 52 1.36 -16.55 0.04
N LEU A 53 0.68 -16.19 -1.06
CA LEU A 53 -0.53 -15.38 -0.97
C LEU A 53 -1.50 -16.19 -0.11
N ILE A 54 -1.90 -15.66 1.04
CA ILE A 54 -2.96 -16.26 1.83
C ILE A 54 -4.27 -15.66 1.31
N PHE A 55 -5.00 -16.48 0.57
CA PHE A 55 -6.33 -16.17 0.09
C PHE A 55 -7.14 -17.46 0.03
N ASP A 56 -8.44 -17.31 0.27
CA ASP A 56 -9.45 -18.32 0.00
C ASP A 56 -10.49 -17.71 -0.95
N ARG A 57 -11.48 -18.47 -1.42
CA ARG A 57 -12.60 -17.93 -2.19
C ARG A 57 -13.30 -16.76 -1.48
N ASP A 58 -13.21 -16.72 -0.15
CA ASP A 58 -13.98 -15.79 0.67
C ASP A 58 -13.19 -14.57 1.16
N TYR A 59 -11.84 -14.64 1.21
CA TYR A 59 -11.03 -13.54 1.72
C TYR A 59 -9.62 -13.48 1.12
N CYS A 60 -9.00 -12.31 1.16
CA CYS A 60 -7.59 -12.11 0.81
C CYS A 60 -6.80 -11.41 1.93
N GLU A 61 -5.50 -11.68 2.01
CA GLU A 61 -4.59 -11.01 2.95
C GLU A 61 -3.51 -10.18 2.22
N PRO A 62 -3.82 -8.93 1.82
CA PRO A 62 -2.86 -8.09 1.13
C PRO A 62 -1.65 -7.77 2.02
N ARG A 63 -0.46 -7.69 1.43
CA ARG A 63 0.78 -7.29 2.13
C ARG A 63 0.96 -5.79 2.20
N CYS A 64 0.39 -5.07 1.23
CA CYS A 64 0.46 -3.62 1.15
C CYS A 64 -0.93 -3.05 0.91
N VAL A 65 -1.33 -2.08 1.73
CA VAL A 65 -2.56 -1.30 1.56
C VAL A 65 -2.18 0.15 1.35
N ILE A 66 -2.63 0.74 0.24
CA ILE A 66 -2.48 2.17 -0.08
C ILE A 66 -3.86 2.80 0.02
N MET A 67 -4.07 3.61 1.04
CA MET A 67 -5.31 4.31 1.28
C MET A 67 -5.27 5.71 0.67
N SER A 68 -6.34 6.08 -0.04
CA SER A 68 -6.48 7.38 -0.70
C SER A 68 -7.85 8.00 -0.38
N PRO A 69 -7.97 9.32 -0.21
CA PRO A 69 -9.22 9.96 0.23
C PRO A 69 -10.34 9.84 -0.81
N THR A 70 -10.03 9.81 -2.10
CA THR A 70 -11.03 9.80 -3.17
C THR A 70 -10.80 8.68 -4.17
N ARG A 71 -11.87 8.33 -4.89
CA ARG A 71 -11.85 7.35 -5.97
C ARG A 71 -10.86 7.73 -7.07
N GLU A 72 -10.84 8.99 -7.47
CA GLU A 72 -10.03 9.50 -8.58
C GLU A 72 -8.55 9.35 -8.25
N LEU A 73 -8.14 9.73 -7.04
CA LEU A 73 -6.77 9.58 -6.59
C LEU A 73 -6.39 8.11 -6.41
N ALA A 74 -7.31 7.27 -5.91
CA ALA A 74 -7.09 5.84 -5.83
C ALA A 74 -6.81 5.25 -7.23
N ILE A 75 -7.59 5.61 -8.26
CA ILE A 75 -7.40 5.17 -9.65
C ILE A 75 -6.01 5.61 -10.17
N GLN A 76 -5.63 6.86 -9.94
CA GLN A 76 -4.32 7.37 -10.38
C GLN A 76 -3.15 6.59 -9.74
N ILE A 77 -3.23 6.30 -8.43
CA ILE A 77 -2.23 5.50 -7.73
C ILE A 77 -2.18 4.08 -8.30
N HIS A 78 -3.34 3.47 -8.50
CA HIS A 78 -3.46 2.13 -9.07
C HIS A 78 -2.83 2.03 -10.46
N ASP A 79 -3.02 3.04 -11.33
CA ASP A 79 -2.43 3.05 -12.67
C ASP A 79 -0.89 3.12 -12.63
N VAL A 80 -0.33 3.83 -11.64
CA VAL A 80 1.12 3.86 -11.40
C VAL A 80 1.60 2.49 -10.89
N VAL A 81 0.90 1.90 -9.92
CA VAL A 81 1.20 0.56 -9.40
C VAL A 81 1.18 -0.47 -10.53
N PHE A 82 0.15 -0.45 -11.37
CA PHE A 82 -0.01 -1.36 -12.51
C PHE A 82 1.19 -1.30 -13.46
N LYS A 83 1.65 -0.09 -13.82
CA LYS A 83 2.83 0.11 -14.67
C LYS A 83 4.10 -0.44 -14.02
N TRP A 84 4.28 -0.25 -12.72
CA TRP A 84 5.48 -0.69 -12.00
C TRP A 84 5.55 -2.21 -11.84
N ILE A 85 4.40 -2.87 -11.66
CA ILE A 85 4.36 -4.32 -11.45
C ILE A 85 4.15 -5.11 -12.74
N HIS A 86 3.99 -4.44 -13.88
CA HIS A 86 3.91 -5.07 -15.19
C HIS A 86 5.07 -6.08 -15.39
N GLU A 87 4.82 -7.28 -15.91
CA GLU A 87 5.83 -8.36 -16.02
C GLU A 87 6.36 -8.91 -14.67
N THR A 88 5.62 -8.76 -13.56
CA THR A 88 5.92 -9.45 -12.30
C THR A 88 4.80 -10.41 -11.91
N CYS A 89 5.08 -11.30 -10.95
CA CYS A 89 4.08 -12.17 -10.33
C CYS A 89 3.23 -11.46 -9.26
N ILE A 90 3.28 -10.13 -9.18
CA ILE A 90 2.59 -9.37 -8.14
C ILE A 90 1.17 -9.05 -8.60
N GLY A 91 0.18 -9.73 -8.01
CA GLY A 91 -1.22 -9.35 -8.09
C GLY A 91 -1.52 -8.05 -7.34
N GLN A 92 -2.40 -7.23 -7.90
CA GLN A 92 -2.85 -5.96 -7.33
C GLN A 92 -4.34 -5.75 -7.60
N SER A 93 -5.01 -4.93 -6.78
CA SER A 93 -6.38 -4.50 -7.06
C SER A 93 -6.67 -3.12 -6.48
N ILE A 94 -7.81 -2.55 -6.89
CA ILE A 94 -8.37 -1.30 -6.38
C ILE A 94 -9.83 -1.49 -5.96
N ILE A 95 -10.18 -0.97 -4.78
CA ILE A 95 -11.57 -0.95 -4.30
C ILE A 95 -11.92 0.45 -3.77
N TYR A 96 -13.11 0.95 -4.09
CA TYR A 96 -13.61 2.24 -3.60
C TYR A 96 -15.14 2.26 -3.56
N GLY A 97 -15.72 3.33 -3.01
CA GLY A 97 -17.17 3.57 -2.90
C GLY A 97 -17.92 3.56 -4.24
N ASP A 98 -19.25 3.64 -4.20
CA ASP A 98 -20.11 3.90 -5.38
C ASP A 98 -19.97 2.92 -6.55
N SER A 99 -19.48 1.73 -6.27
CA SER A 99 -19.32 0.64 -7.23
C SER A 99 -19.68 -0.71 -6.60
N THR A 100 -20.09 -1.65 -7.45
CA THR A 100 -20.69 -2.93 -7.06
C THR A 100 -19.72 -3.80 -6.27
N THR A 101 -20.06 -4.12 -5.03
CA THR A 101 -19.24 -4.93 -4.11
C THR A 101 -18.88 -6.30 -4.69
N GLY A 102 -19.81 -6.95 -5.39
CA GLY A 102 -19.59 -8.29 -5.95
C GLY A 102 -18.45 -8.36 -6.98
N HIS A 103 -18.33 -7.35 -7.85
CA HIS A 103 -17.25 -7.30 -8.84
C HIS A 103 -15.88 -7.12 -8.17
N GLN A 104 -15.79 -6.18 -7.23
CA GLN A 104 -14.58 -5.94 -6.45
C GLN A 104 -14.17 -7.18 -5.64
N ARG A 105 -15.13 -7.87 -5.01
CA ARG A 105 -14.88 -9.12 -4.28
C ARG A 105 -14.29 -10.20 -5.18
N ASN A 106 -14.88 -10.43 -6.35
CA ASN A 106 -14.41 -11.47 -7.27
C ASN A 106 -12.98 -11.18 -7.75
N THR A 107 -12.61 -9.92 -7.92
CA THR A 107 -11.23 -9.54 -8.25
C THR A 107 -10.26 -9.86 -7.12
N LEU A 108 -10.65 -9.66 -5.86
CA LEU A 108 -9.83 -9.99 -4.68
C LEU A 108 -9.65 -11.50 -4.48
N ALA A 109 -10.63 -12.31 -4.90
CA ALA A 109 -10.61 -13.78 -4.74
C ALA A 109 -9.46 -14.48 -5.49
N ASN A 110 -8.82 -13.79 -6.44
CA ASN A 110 -7.63 -14.30 -7.14
C ASN A 110 -6.32 -14.15 -6.33
N GLY A 111 -6.41 -13.57 -5.13
CA GLY A 111 -5.25 -13.25 -4.31
C GLY A 111 -4.52 -11.99 -4.80
N ILE A 112 -4.19 -11.09 -3.88
CA ILE A 112 -3.51 -9.84 -4.19
C ILE A 112 -2.40 -9.55 -3.19
N HIS A 113 -1.36 -8.87 -3.64
CA HIS A 113 -0.27 -8.40 -2.81
C HIS A 113 -0.46 -6.93 -2.42
N ILE A 114 -0.94 -6.11 -3.35
CA ILE A 114 -1.10 -4.67 -3.20
C ILE A 114 -2.58 -4.31 -3.39
N LEU A 115 -3.15 -3.62 -2.41
CA LEU A 115 -4.52 -3.10 -2.47
C LEU A 115 -4.49 -1.57 -2.44
N VAL A 116 -5.09 -0.92 -3.43
CA VAL A 116 -5.37 0.52 -3.42
C VAL A 116 -6.83 0.74 -3.02
N VAL A 117 -7.10 1.63 -2.06
CA VAL A 117 -8.45 1.67 -1.45
C VAL A 117 -8.85 3.01 -0.84
N THR A 118 -10.16 3.30 -0.77
CA THR A 118 -10.71 4.40 0.04
C THR A 118 -11.12 3.93 1.45
N PRO A 119 -10.97 4.77 2.51
CA PRO A 119 -11.13 4.35 3.91
C PRO A 119 -12.45 3.62 4.20
N GLY A 120 -13.59 4.22 3.84
CA GLY A 120 -14.90 3.64 4.11
C GLY A 120 -15.13 2.30 3.40
N ARG A 121 -14.60 2.12 2.17
CA ARG A 121 -14.71 0.85 1.45
C ARG A 121 -13.83 -0.23 2.05
N LEU A 122 -12.65 0.12 2.58
CA LEU A 122 -11.82 -0.83 3.32
C LEU A 122 -12.56 -1.32 4.57
N ASN A 123 -13.16 -0.41 5.34
CA ASN A 123 -13.96 -0.77 6.51
C ASN A 123 -15.12 -1.72 6.17
N ASP A 124 -15.85 -1.47 5.08
CA ASP A 124 -16.91 -2.36 4.59
C ASP A 124 -16.36 -3.77 4.29
N PHE A 125 -15.26 -3.87 3.55
CA PHE A 125 -14.70 -5.16 3.14
C PHE A 125 -14.10 -5.95 4.31
N VAL A 126 -13.46 -5.26 5.25
CA VAL A 126 -12.89 -5.88 6.46
C VAL A 126 -14.01 -6.36 7.39
N SER A 127 -15.03 -5.53 7.61
CA SER A 127 -16.17 -5.91 8.47
C SER A 127 -16.98 -7.09 7.94
N ARG A 128 -16.98 -7.31 6.62
CA ARG A 128 -17.57 -8.49 5.98
C ARG A 128 -16.64 -9.70 5.92
N GLY A 129 -15.40 -9.57 6.40
CA GLY A 129 -14.41 -10.64 6.38
C GLY A 129 -13.76 -10.90 5.02
N TYR A 130 -13.95 -10.04 4.01
CA TYR A 130 -13.32 -10.20 2.70
C TYR A 130 -11.83 -9.86 2.69
N ILE A 131 -11.38 -9.07 3.68
CA ILE A 131 -9.98 -8.67 3.83
C ILE A 131 -9.55 -8.94 5.27
N SER A 132 -8.40 -9.61 5.41
CA SER A 132 -7.72 -9.79 6.69
C SER A 132 -6.35 -9.10 6.64
N PHE A 133 -5.94 -8.54 7.78
CA PHE A 133 -4.66 -7.83 7.91
C PHE A 133 -3.53 -8.69 8.49
N LYS A 134 -3.75 -10.00 8.68
CA LYS A 134 -2.77 -10.91 9.32
C LYS A 134 -1.45 -11.00 8.55
N SER A 135 -1.49 -10.82 7.23
CA SER A 135 -0.30 -10.78 6.36
C SER A 135 0.14 -9.36 5.99
N LEU A 136 -0.51 -8.31 6.51
CA LEU A 136 -0.22 -6.93 6.15
C LEU A 136 1.18 -6.55 6.67
N ARG A 137 2.03 -5.96 5.82
CA ARG A 137 3.36 -5.47 6.22
C ARG A 137 3.48 -3.96 6.06
N PHE A 138 2.70 -3.38 5.14
CA PHE A 138 2.75 -1.98 4.78
C PHE A 138 1.36 -1.37 4.73
N ILE A 139 1.20 -0.21 5.34
CA ILE A 139 0.05 0.67 5.15
C ILE A 139 0.56 2.05 4.76
N VAL A 140 0.01 2.60 3.69
CA VAL A 140 0.37 3.92 3.14
C VAL A 140 -0.88 4.78 3.14
N LEU A 141 -0.79 5.97 3.70
CA LEU A 141 -1.85 6.97 3.67
C LEU A 141 -1.46 8.07 2.67
N ASN A 142 -2.16 8.16 1.53
CA ASN A 142 -2.01 9.22 0.55
C ASN A 142 -2.89 10.42 0.93
N GLU A 143 -2.38 11.65 0.87
CA GLU A 143 -3.12 12.87 1.24
C GLU A 143 -3.82 12.74 2.62
N ALA A 144 -3.04 12.36 3.64
CA ALA A 144 -3.58 12.06 4.97
C ALA A 144 -4.20 13.29 5.66
N ASP A 145 -3.66 14.47 5.40
CA ASP A 145 -4.24 15.77 5.78
C ASP A 145 -5.63 15.96 5.17
N ARG A 146 -5.79 15.63 3.89
CA ARG A 146 -7.10 15.67 3.22
C ARG A 146 -8.05 14.62 3.79
N MET A 147 -7.56 13.42 4.11
CA MET A 147 -8.38 12.40 4.77
C MET A 147 -8.89 12.87 6.13
N LEU A 148 -8.06 13.59 6.91
CA LEU A 148 -8.51 14.21 8.15
C LEU A 148 -9.54 15.31 7.92
N ALA A 149 -9.35 16.16 6.89
CA ALA A 149 -10.30 17.21 6.55
C ALA A 149 -11.65 16.68 6.02
N MET A 150 -11.69 15.42 5.57
CA MET A 150 -12.90 14.70 5.13
C MET A 150 -13.48 13.81 6.24
N ASP A 151 -13.05 14.01 7.49
CA ASP A 151 -13.51 13.26 8.67
C ASP A 151 -13.28 11.73 8.59
N PHE A 152 -12.32 11.25 7.80
CA PHE A 152 -11.96 9.82 7.76
C PHE A 152 -11.12 9.35 8.96
N LYS A 153 -10.83 10.22 9.92
CA LYS A 153 -10.05 9.85 11.12
C LYS A 153 -10.64 8.62 11.85
N PRO A 154 -11.95 8.55 12.14
CA PRO A 154 -12.52 7.39 12.83
C PRO A 154 -12.40 6.12 11.99
N ASP A 155 -12.56 6.22 10.66
CA ASP A 155 -12.39 5.09 9.74
C ASP A 155 -10.96 4.55 9.79
N ILE A 156 -9.96 5.44 9.75
CA ILE A 156 -8.55 5.09 9.81
C ILE A 156 -8.21 4.45 11.16
N GLU A 157 -8.66 5.03 12.26
CA GLU A 157 -8.44 4.49 13.61
C GLU A 157 -9.07 3.09 13.76
N LYS A 158 -10.28 2.89 13.23
CA LYS A 158 -10.94 1.58 13.22
C LYS A 158 -10.11 0.54 12.47
N ILE A 159 -9.55 0.90 11.32
CA ILE A 159 -8.70 0.00 10.52
C ILE A 159 -7.41 -0.32 11.27
N LEU A 160 -6.74 0.68 11.83
CA LEU A 160 -5.45 0.52 12.51
C LEU A 160 -5.54 -0.31 13.80
N ASN A 161 -6.72 -0.32 14.43
CA ASN A 161 -7.02 -1.07 15.65
C ASN A 161 -7.83 -2.35 15.39
N HIS A 162 -7.96 -2.79 14.13
CA HIS A 162 -8.69 -4.01 13.79
C HIS A 162 -8.04 -5.26 14.40
N GLU A 163 -8.84 -6.25 14.81
CA GLU A 163 -8.33 -7.45 15.51
C GLU A 163 -7.33 -8.29 14.69
N THR A 164 -7.48 -8.31 13.37
CA THR A 164 -6.56 -9.03 12.46
C THR A 164 -5.32 -8.23 12.13
N MET A 165 -5.22 -6.99 12.60
CA MET A 165 -4.10 -6.11 12.32
C MET A 165 -2.85 -6.63 13.03
N VAL A 166 -1.80 -6.84 12.24
CA VAL A 166 -0.48 -7.19 12.78
C VAL A 166 0.05 -6.13 13.74
N ASP A 167 0.78 -6.58 14.75
CA ASP A 167 1.34 -5.72 15.79
C ASP A 167 2.25 -4.62 15.21
N ILE A 168 2.22 -3.43 15.82
CA ILE A 168 2.96 -2.25 15.35
C ILE A 168 4.48 -2.47 15.27
N HIS A 169 5.03 -3.38 16.07
CA HIS A 169 6.45 -3.72 16.09
C HIS A 169 6.83 -4.75 15.00
N THR A 170 5.85 -5.48 14.47
CA THR A 170 6.03 -6.47 13.39
C THR A 170 5.71 -5.91 12.01
N ARG A 171 4.87 -4.87 11.93
CA ARG A 171 4.53 -4.17 10.69
C ARG A 171 5.44 -2.97 10.44
N GLN A 172 5.80 -2.75 9.18
CA GLN A 172 6.42 -1.49 8.78
C GLN A 172 5.31 -0.50 8.43
N THR A 173 4.80 0.22 9.44
CA THR A 173 3.93 1.39 9.19
C THR A 173 4.78 2.51 8.60
N ARG A 174 4.91 2.55 7.26
CA ARG A 174 5.61 3.61 6.55
C ARG A 174 4.64 4.72 6.17
N TRP A 175 4.50 5.66 7.08
CA TRP A 175 3.92 6.96 6.80
C TRP A 175 4.75 7.62 5.70
N GLN A 176 4.12 8.02 4.58
CA GLN A 176 4.70 9.10 3.78
C GLN A 176 4.69 10.36 4.66
N MET A 177 5.79 10.56 5.38
CA MET A 177 6.37 11.75 5.99
C MET A 177 5.51 12.90 6.58
N ILE A 178 4.20 12.79 6.78
CA ILE A 178 3.39 13.86 7.39
C ILE A 178 2.87 13.50 8.79
N PHE A 179 2.59 12.22 9.09
CA PHE A 179 1.80 11.90 10.29
C PHE A 179 2.57 11.73 11.61
N LYS A 180 3.85 11.32 11.60
CA LYS A 180 4.60 11.15 12.87
C LYS A 180 4.85 12.48 13.62
N ARG A 181 4.73 13.63 12.96
CA ARG A 181 4.92 14.94 13.59
C ARG A 181 3.63 15.52 14.18
N TYR A 182 2.46 15.13 13.67
CA TYR A 182 1.17 15.67 14.14
C TYR A 182 0.60 14.95 15.36
N LEU A 183 0.81 13.64 15.52
CA LEU A 183 0.31 12.89 16.68
C LEU A 183 1.20 12.96 17.94
N LYS A 184 2.34 13.64 17.86
CA LYS A 184 3.14 14.04 19.04
C LYS A 184 2.85 15.48 19.48
N LEU A 185 1.92 16.16 18.80
CA LEU A 185 1.51 17.55 19.08
C LEU A 185 0.02 17.66 19.46
N ILE A 186 -0.61 16.53 19.77
CA ILE A 186 -1.90 16.41 20.48
C ILE A 186 -1.69 15.35 21.55
#